data_AF-A0A2S9G3S4-F1
#
_entry.id   AF-A0A2S9G3S4-F1
#
_cell.length_a   1.000
_cell.length_b   1.000
_cell.length_c   1.000
_cell.angle_alpha   90.00
_cell.angle_beta   90.00
_cell.angle_gamma   90.00
#
_symmetry.space_group_name_H-M   'P 1'
#
loop_
_entity.id
_entity.type
_entity.pdbx_description
1 polymer ?
#
loop_
_entity_poly.entity_id
_entity_poly.type
_entity_poly.pdbx_seq_one_letter_code
_entity_poly.pdbx_strand_id
1 'polypeptide(L)'
;MALNTQRGADLPSPALPPKPGAPSPAAVRRVLRRARDGGALNVDEAAIALTARGDDLADLCASAARVRDAGLEATGRRGAS
;
A
#
# COMPACT_ATOMS: atom_id res chain seq x y z
N MET A 1 -46.52 -0.84 19.19
CA MET A 1 -45.17 -1.43 19.36
C MET A 1 -45.06 -2.67 18.50
N ALA A 2 -44.27 -2.61 17.43
CA ALA A 2 -43.74 -3.79 16.76
C ALA A 2 -42.36 -3.37 16.23
N LEU A 3 -41.30 -3.73 16.95
CA LEU A 3 -39.93 -3.44 16.56
C LEU A 3 -39.61 -4.35 15.39
N ASN A 4 -39.28 -3.73 14.26
CA ASN A 4 -38.76 -4.38 13.06
C ASN A 4 -37.38 -4.97 13.36
N THR A 5 -37.33 -6.10 14.07
CA THR A 5 -36.15 -6.94 14.30
C THR A 5 -35.90 -7.78 13.04
N GLN A 6 -35.68 -7.12 11.91
CA GLN A 6 -35.09 -7.82 10.78
C GLN A 6 -33.61 -7.95 11.08
N ARG A 7 -33.27 -9.13 11.63
CA ARG A 7 -31.92 -9.70 11.63
C ARG A 7 -31.29 -9.36 10.29
N GLY A 8 -30.13 -8.72 10.32
CA GLY A 8 -29.32 -8.51 9.13
C GLY A 8 -29.25 -9.82 8.36
N ALA A 9 -29.60 -9.75 7.08
CA ALA A 9 -29.60 -10.91 6.18
C ALA A 9 -28.30 -11.69 6.39
N ASP A 10 -28.44 -12.98 6.68
CA ASP A 10 -27.33 -13.92 6.85
C ASP A 10 -26.66 -14.11 5.49
N LEU A 11 -25.77 -13.18 5.13
CA LEU A 11 -25.01 -13.25 3.90
C LEU A 11 -24.00 -14.39 4.05
N PRO A 12 -23.90 -15.32 3.08
CA PRO A 12 -22.90 -16.36 3.12
C PRO A 12 -21.52 -15.73 3.26
N SER A 13 -20.72 -16.25 4.21
CA SER A 13 -19.38 -15.74 4.47
C SER A 13 -18.56 -15.81 3.17
N PRO A 14 -18.07 -14.67 2.64
CA PRO A 14 -17.24 -14.72 1.44
C PRO A 14 -15.97 -15.50 1.76
N ALA A 15 -15.75 -16.60 1.05
CA ALA A 15 -14.53 -17.37 1.13
C ALA A 15 -13.40 -16.54 0.52
N LEU A 16 -12.68 -15.80 1.37
CA LEU A 16 -11.45 -15.13 0.96
C LEU A 16 -10.37 -16.21 0.75
N PRO A 17 -9.61 -16.16 -0.36
CA PRO A 17 -8.46 -17.02 -0.52
C PRO A 17 -7.48 -16.80 0.65
N PRO A 18 -6.75 -17.84 1.10
CA PRO A 18 -5.78 -17.71 2.17
C PRO A 18 -4.77 -16.63 1.79
N LYS A 19 -4.53 -15.67 2.70
CA LYS A 19 -3.50 -14.65 2.48
C LYS A 19 -2.16 -15.37 2.27
N PRO A 20 -1.41 -15.04 1.20
CA PRO A 20 -0.02 -15.45 1.10
C PRO A 20 0.72 -15.12 2.39
N GLY A 21 1.66 -15.98 2.81
CA GLY A 21 2.45 -15.76 4.01
C GLY A 21 3.11 -14.37 4.01
N ALA A 22 3.28 -13.79 5.19
CA ALA A 22 3.89 -12.46 5.32
C ALA A 22 5.27 -12.45 4.63
N PRO A 23 5.59 -11.41 3.84
CA PRO A 23 6.88 -11.31 3.19
C PRO A 23 7.99 -11.24 4.23
N SER A 24 9.14 -11.83 3.89
CA SER A 24 10.29 -11.81 4.80
C SER A 24 10.79 -10.37 5.01
N PRO A 25 11.38 -10.05 6.18
CA PRO A 25 11.96 -8.72 6.41
C PRO A 25 13.00 -8.32 5.35
N ALA A 26 13.74 -9.29 4.80
CA ALA A 26 14.69 -9.05 3.73
C ALA A 26 14.01 -8.65 2.40
N ALA A 27 12.84 -9.21 2.11
CA ALA A 27 12.06 -8.82 0.95
C ALA A 27 11.57 -7.37 1.07
N VAL A 28 11.04 -6.99 2.24
CA VAL A 28 10.63 -5.60 2.52
C VAL A 28 11.81 -4.64 2.35
N ARG A 29 12.96 -4.92 2.99
CA ARG A 29 14.16 -4.06 2.85
C ARG A 29 14.63 -3.89 1.41
N ARG A 30 14.55 -4.95 0.60
CA ARG A 30 14.92 -4.90 -0.83
C ARG A 30 13.97 -3.99 -1.62
N VAL A 31 12.67 -4.14 -1.39
CA VAL A 31 11.64 -3.32 -2.05
C VAL A 31 11.77 -1.86 -1.64
N LEU A 32 11.97 -1.57 -0.35
CA LEU A 32 12.17 -0.20 0.13
C LEU A 32 13.43 0.42 -0.46
N ARG A 33 14.54 -0.33 -0.58
CA ARG A 33 15.72 0.17 -1.29
C ARG A 33 15.38 0.56 -2.73
N ARG A 34 14.69 -0.31 -3.47
CA ARG A 34 14.31 -0.01 -4.85
C ARG A 34 13.39 1.21 -4.96
N ALA A 35 12.46 1.37 -4.03
CA ALA A 35 11.60 2.55 -3.94
C ALA A 35 12.40 3.83 -3.67
N ARG A 36 13.44 3.76 -2.81
CA ARG A 36 14.34 4.90 -2.58
C ARG A 36 15.13 5.28 -3.82
N ASP A 37 15.59 4.29 -4.57
CA ASP A 37 16.32 4.45 -5.82
C ASP A 37 15.44 5.05 -6.95
N GLY A 38 14.13 5.19 -6.71
CA GLY A 38 13.17 5.73 -7.69
C GLY A 38 12.80 4.75 -8.81
N GLY A 39 13.19 3.49 -8.68
CA GLY A 39 12.86 2.46 -9.67
C GLY A 39 11.39 2.06 -9.63
N ALA A 40 10.80 1.78 -10.79
CA ALA A 40 9.46 1.21 -10.87
C ALA A 40 9.40 -0.12 -10.11
N LEU A 41 8.39 -0.25 -9.25
CA LEU A 41 8.05 -1.50 -8.56
C LEU A 41 7.12 -2.32 -9.45
N ASN A 42 7.38 -3.62 -9.57
CA ASN A 42 6.41 -4.53 -10.16
C ASN A 42 5.26 -4.84 -9.18
N VAL A 43 4.25 -5.60 -9.63
CA VAL A 43 3.05 -5.91 -8.82
C VAL A 43 3.40 -6.66 -7.53
N ASP A 44 4.35 -7.61 -7.58
CA ASP A 44 4.74 -8.37 -6.39
C ASP A 44 5.51 -7.51 -5.39
N GLU A 45 6.40 -6.65 -5.88
CA GLU A 45 7.13 -5.68 -5.06
C GLU A 45 6.16 -4.66 -4.45
N ALA A 46 5.15 -4.21 -5.20
CA ALA A 46 4.10 -3.34 -4.68
C ALA A 46 3.29 -4.06 -3.59
N ALA A 47 2.92 -5.32 -3.78
CA ALA A 47 2.23 -6.11 -2.78
C ALA A 47 3.06 -6.24 -1.49
N ILE A 48 4.38 -6.43 -1.60
CA ILE A 48 5.30 -6.42 -0.46
C ILE A 48 5.34 -5.04 0.21
N ALA A 49 5.42 -3.95 -0.56
CA ALA A 49 5.45 -2.59 -0.02
C ALA A 49 4.18 -2.27 0.80
N LEU A 50 3.01 -2.74 0.35
CA LEU A 50 1.74 -2.58 1.07
C LEU A 50 1.72 -3.26 2.45
N THR A 51 2.68 -4.15 2.75
CA THR A 51 2.85 -4.76 4.07
C THR A 51 3.69 -3.92 5.03
N ALA A 52 4.37 -2.85 4.58
CA ALA A 52 5.23 -2.01 5.40
C ALA A 52 4.46 -1.35 6.56
N ARG A 53 5.06 -1.30 7.75
CA ARG A 53 4.48 -0.71 8.96
C ARG A 53 5.55 0.06 9.73
N GLY A 54 5.15 1.00 10.59
CA GLY A 54 6.09 1.79 11.39
C GLY A 54 7.08 2.56 10.52
N ASP A 55 8.36 2.49 10.86
CA ASP A 55 9.44 3.22 10.17
C ASP A 55 9.56 2.83 8.69
N ASP A 56 9.31 1.56 8.35
CA ASP A 56 9.30 1.10 6.95
C ASP A 56 8.19 1.78 6.14
N LEU A 57 7.04 2.06 6.75
CA LEU A 57 5.95 2.80 6.10
C LEU A 57 6.30 4.28 5.92
N ALA A 58 6.92 4.90 6.94
CA ALA A 58 7.37 6.28 6.85
C ALA A 58 8.39 6.48 5.71
N ASP A 59 9.34 5.54 5.59
CA ASP A 59 10.33 5.52 4.52
C ASP A 59 9.72 5.30 3.11
N LEU A 60 8.72 4.42 3.01
CA LEU A 60 7.95 4.25 1.77
C LEU A 60 7.23 5.55 1.38
N CYS A 61 6.56 6.21 2.33
CA CYS A 61 5.87 7.48 2.09
C CYS A 61 6.83 8.60 1.66
N ALA A 62 8.01 8.70 2.28
CA ALA A 62 9.04 9.65 1.89
C ALA A 62 9.55 9.39 0.46
N SER A 63 9.71 8.12 0.08
CA SER A 63 10.08 7.74 -1.28
C SER A 63 8.99 8.09 -2.31
N ALA A 64 7.73 7.81 -1.99
CA ALA A 64 6.59 8.14 -2.85
C ALA A 64 6.40 9.65 -3.05
N ALA A 65 6.64 10.46 -2.00
CA ALA A 65 6.59 11.91 -2.09
C ALA A 65 7.61 12.43 -3.12
N ARG A 66 8.86 11.94 -3.09
CA ARG A 66 9.88 12.30 -4.08
C ARG A 66 9.46 11.97 -5.51
N VAL A 67 8.85 10.81 -5.74
CA VAL A 67 8.35 10.42 -7.07
C VAL A 67 7.22 11.35 -7.53
N ARG A 68 6.28 11.67 -6.63
CA ARG A 68 5.21 12.64 -6.92
C ARG A 68 5.79 13.99 -7.30
N ASP A 69 6.74 14.50 -6.52
CA ASP A 69 7.31 15.83 -6.73
C ASP A 69 8.11 15.88 -8.04
N ALA A 70 8.89 14.84 -8.36
CA ALA A 70 9.56 14.71 -9.66
C ALA A 70 8.57 14.68 -10.83
N GLY A 71 7.44 13.96 -10.69
CA GLY A 71 6.38 13.94 -11.70
C GLY A 71 5.68 15.30 -11.88
N LEU A 72 5.50 16.04 -10.79
CA LEU A 72 4.96 17.39 -10.81
C LEU A 72 5.92 18.34 -11.57
N GLU A 73 7.20 18.32 -11.22
CA GLU A 73 8.24 19.10 -11.91
C GLU A 73 8.33 18.76 -13.41
N ALA A 74 8.30 17.48 -13.77
CA ALA A 74 8.34 17.02 -15.15
C ALA A 74 7.15 17.51 -15.99
N THR A 75 6.00 17.77 -15.36
CA THR A 75 4.79 18.30 -16.02
C THR A 75 4.68 19.82 -15.93
N GLY A 76 5.72 20.51 -15.43
CA GLY A 76 5.72 21.96 -15.25
C GLY A 76 4.78 22.45 -14.15
N ARG A 77 4.24 21.55 -13.33
CA ARG A 77 3.38 21.86 -12.20
C ARG A 77 4.27 21.91 -10.96
N ARG A 78 4.48 23.09 -10.36
CA ARG A 78 5.07 23.11 -9.01
C ARG A 78 4.02 22.65 -8.02
N GLY A 79 4.34 21.64 -7.21
CA GLY A 79 3.46 21.18 -6.13
C GLY A 79 3.13 22.32 -5.18
N ALA A 80 1.92 22.34 -4.62
CA ALA A 80 1.53 23.32 -3.62
C ALA A 80 2.46 23.16 -2.40
N SER A 81 3.28 24.19 -2.18
CA SER A 81 4.16 24.36 -1.02
C SER A 81 3.38 24.46 0.28
#